data_AF-A0A660NEV4-F1
#
_entry.id   AF-A0A660NEV4-F1
#
_cell.length_a   1.000
_cell.length_b   1.000
_cell.length_c   1.000
_cell.angle_alpha   90.00
_cell.angle_beta   90.00
_cell.angle_gamma   90.00
#
_symmetry.space_group_name_H-M   'P 1'
#
loop_
_entity.id
_entity.type
_entity.pdbx_description
1 polymer ?
#
loop_
_entity_poly.entity_id
_entity_poly.type
_entity_poly.pdbx_seq_one_letter_code
_entity_poly.pdbx_strand_id
1 'polypeptide(L)'
;GFMFAPNHHAAMRYVAPVRKALGFRTIFNILGPLTNPAGAANQLLGVFHIDLCGILSRVLQQLGSRHVLVVHGSDGLDEITVSGCTRIAELKDGAVREYDIHPEEFGLPVYPDLGSLKVDNAAQSLAMMNAVLRGEAHGAARDIVLLNAAACLYAGNVAGSLAEGLARAREALDSGKAAAKQTEFVAQSQAG
;
A
#
# COMPACT_ATOMS: atom_id res chain seq x y z
N GLY A 1 12.88 5.64 -2.39
CA GLY A 1 13.90 4.80 -1.71
C GLY A 1 13.25 3.51 -1.28
N PHE A 2 14.00 2.42 -1.26
CA PHE A 2 13.54 1.12 -0.76
C PHE A 2 14.31 0.77 0.51
N MET A 3 13.61 0.38 1.57
CA MET A 3 14.21 0.08 2.88
C MET A 3 13.99 -1.39 3.20
N PHE A 4 15.04 -2.20 3.04
CA PHE A 4 14.96 -3.64 3.28
C PHE A 4 14.94 -3.92 4.79
N ALA A 5 13.84 -4.49 5.29
CA ALA A 5 13.55 -4.57 6.73
C ALA A 5 14.69 -5.16 7.60
N PRO A 6 15.41 -6.23 7.20
CA PRO A 6 16.55 -6.76 7.97
C PRO A 6 17.67 -5.74 8.24
N ASN A 7 17.85 -4.76 7.35
CA ASN A 7 18.91 -3.74 7.48
C ASN A 7 18.55 -2.64 8.49
N HIS A 8 17.28 -2.48 8.84
CA HIS A 8 16.79 -1.38 9.67
C HIS A 8 16.21 -1.84 11.03
N HIS A 9 15.88 -3.12 11.17
CA HIS A 9 15.23 -3.66 12.38
C HIS A 9 16.05 -4.80 13.01
N ALA A 10 17.34 -4.57 13.25
CA ALA A 10 18.26 -5.60 13.76
C ALA A 10 17.76 -6.27 15.06
N ALA A 11 17.03 -5.53 15.92
CA ALA A 11 16.45 -6.07 17.16
C ALA A 11 15.37 -7.14 16.92
N MET A 12 14.73 -7.18 15.74
CA MET A 12 13.73 -8.20 15.43
C MET A 12 14.31 -9.61 15.36
N ARG A 13 15.63 -9.77 15.19
CA ARG A 13 16.31 -11.08 15.22
C ARG A 13 16.10 -11.83 16.53
N TYR A 14 15.94 -11.11 17.66
CA TYR A 14 15.82 -11.72 18.98
C TYR A 14 14.43 -12.32 19.22
N VAL A 15 13.40 -11.76 18.59
CA VAL A 15 12.01 -12.22 18.73
C VAL A 15 11.59 -13.20 17.64
N ALA A 16 12.36 -13.30 16.54
CA ALA A 16 12.03 -14.18 15.41
C ALA A 16 11.86 -15.67 15.79
N PRO A 17 12.71 -16.31 16.62
CA PRO A 17 12.54 -17.71 16.99
C PRO A 17 11.24 -17.96 17.75
N VAL A 18 10.91 -17.08 18.70
CA VAL A 18 9.69 -17.17 19.51
C VAL A 18 8.45 -16.98 18.64
N ARG A 19 8.46 -15.98 17.74
CA ARG A 19 7.35 -15.76 16.80
C ARG A 19 7.11 -16.97 15.90
N LYS A 20 8.17 -17.60 15.40
CA LYS A 20 8.07 -18.80 14.56
C LYS A 20 7.47 -19.98 15.34
N ALA A 21 7.83 -20.13 16.61
CA ALA A 21 7.31 -21.18 17.47
C ALA A 21 5.81 -20.99 17.82
N LEU A 22 5.36 -19.74 18.01
CA LEU A 22 3.96 -19.45 18.33
C LEU A 22 3.01 -19.74 17.16
N GLY A 23 3.42 -19.47 15.92
CA GLY A 23 2.63 -19.81 14.73
C GLY A 23 1.34 -19.00 14.52
N PHE A 24 0.96 -18.11 15.46
CA PHE A 24 -0.18 -17.20 15.34
C PHE A 24 0.23 -15.72 15.35
N ARG A 25 -0.68 -14.82 14.96
CA ARG A 25 -0.45 -13.37 14.88
C ARG A 25 -0.28 -12.76 16.28
N THR A 26 0.71 -11.90 16.45
CA THR A 26 1.01 -11.21 17.72
C THR A 26 1.13 -9.70 17.49
N ILE A 27 1.35 -8.92 18.55
CA ILE A 27 1.62 -7.48 18.43
C ILE A 27 2.80 -7.18 17.47
N PHE A 28 3.76 -8.08 17.34
CA PHE A 28 4.88 -7.92 16.40
C PHE A 28 4.45 -7.89 14.92
N ASN A 29 3.25 -8.36 14.59
CA ASN A 29 2.70 -8.25 13.24
C ASN A 29 2.25 -6.82 12.89
N ILE A 30 1.96 -5.99 13.89
CA ILE A 30 1.54 -4.59 13.69
C ILE A 30 2.64 -3.57 14.03
N LEU A 31 3.73 -3.99 14.69
CA LEU A 31 4.85 -3.10 15.04
C LEU A 31 5.71 -2.69 13.84
N GLY A 32 5.94 -3.61 12.89
CA GLY A 32 6.82 -3.34 11.74
C GLY A 32 6.44 -2.09 10.94
N PRO A 33 5.16 -1.90 10.59
CA PRO A 33 4.76 -0.70 9.88
C PRO A 33 4.84 0.59 10.71
N LEU A 34 4.80 0.50 12.03
CA LEU A 34 4.88 1.66 12.93
C LEU A 34 6.32 2.18 13.12
N THR A 35 7.34 1.38 12.79
CA THR A 35 8.75 1.71 13.02
C THR A 35 9.43 2.40 11.83
N ASN A 36 8.63 2.97 10.90
CA ASN A 36 9.06 3.61 9.66
C ASN A 36 10.45 4.29 9.76
N PRO A 37 11.51 3.65 9.23
CA PRO A 37 12.88 4.13 9.42
C PRO A 37 13.19 5.42 8.66
N ALA A 38 12.35 5.82 7.71
CA ALA A 38 12.45 7.10 7.02
C ALA A 38 11.88 8.27 7.84
N GLY A 39 11.16 7.99 8.93
CA GLY A 39 10.42 9.01 9.67
C GLY A 39 9.37 9.73 8.81
N ALA A 40 8.78 9.05 7.82
CA ALA A 40 7.82 9.68 6.92
C ALA A 40 6.57 10.12 7.70
N ALA A 41 6.31 11.43 7.68
CA ALA A 41 5.15 12.01 8.35
C ALA A 41 3.81 11.59 7.72
N ASN A 42 3.86 11.14 6.46
CA ASN A 42 2.69 10.75 5.67
C ASN A 42 2.81 9.30 5.22
N GLN A 43 1.74 8.51 5.34
CA GLN A 43 1.80 7.05 5.13
C GLN A 43 0.48 6.48 4.59
N LEU A 44 0.60 5.47 3.72
CA LEU A 44 -0.49 4.51 3.45
C LEU A 44 -0.12 3.21 4.15
N LEU A 45 -1.03 2.67 4.95
CA LEU A 45 -0.81 1.48 5.76
C LEU A 45 -1.93 0.46 5.57
N GLY A 46 -1.58 -0.69 5.02
CA GLY A 46 -2.42 -1.87 4.97
C GLY A 46 -2.55 -2.60 6.30
N VAL A 47 -3.74 -3.10 6.63
CA VAL A 47 -3.95 -3.97 7.78
C VAL A 47 -4.75 -5.23 7.45
N PHE A 48 -4.42 -6.31 8.15
CA PHE A 48 -5.03 -7.63 7.92
C PHE A 48 -6.40 -7.83 8.58
N HIS A 49 -6.86 -6.86 9.39
CA HIS A 49 -8.13 -6.95 10.11
C HIS A 49 -8.75 -5.56 10.24
N ILE A 50 -10.05 -5.44 10.00
CA ILE A 50 -10.78 -4.17 9.97
C ILE A 50 -10.62 -3.33 11.25
N ASP A 51 -10.64 -3.96 12.43
CA ASP A 51 -10.47 -3.25 13.72
C ASP A 51 -9.13 -2.50 13.83
N LEU A 52 -8.11 -2.94 13.09
CA LEU A 52 -6.80 -2.31 13.12
C LEU A 52 -6.79 -0.95 12.40
N CYS A 53 -7.77 -0.66 11.54
CA CYS A 53 -7.88 0.65 10.87
C CYS A 53 -7.96 1.78 11.92
N GLY A 54 -8.98 1.72 12.78
CA GLY A 54 -9.18 2.72 13.83
C GLY A 54 -8.08 2.68 14.91
N ILE A 55 -7.56 1.49 15.25
CA ILE A 55 -6.51 1.38 16.27
C ILE A 55 -5.20 2.02 15.79
N LEU A 56 -4.71 1.63 14.60
CA LEU A 56 -3.40 2.07 14.14
C LEU A 56 -3.38 3.53 13.69
N SER A 57 -4.50 4.08 13.20
CA SER A 57 -4.60 5.52 12.89
C SER A 57 -4.41 6.39 14.14
N ARG A 58 -5.01 5.99 15.27
CA ARG A 58 -4.84 6.67 16.57
C ARG A 58 -3.43 6.46 17.16
N VAL A 59 -2.85 5.29 16.98
CA VAL A 59 -1.44 5.05 17.37
C VAL A 59 -0.50 5.96 16.58
N LEU A 60 -0.66 6.04 15.25
CA LEU A 60 0.16 6.89 14.39
C LEU A 60 -0.03 8.37 14.69
N GLN A 61 -1.23 8.80 15.09
CA GLN A 61 -1.49 10.14 15.61
C GLN A 61 -0.63 10.43 16.86
N GLN A 62 -0.59 9.51 17.83
CA GLN A 62 0.22 9.66 19.04
C GLN A 62 1.73 9.64 18.75
N LEU A 63 2.14 8.90 17.72
CA LEU A 63 3.54 8.85 17.25
C LEU A 63 3.93 10.07 16.39
N GLY A 64 3.01 11.00 16.13
CA GLY A 64 3.29 12.27 15.45
C GLY A 64 3.16 12.24 13.92
N SER A 65 2.49 11.24 13.34
CA SER A 65 2.13 11.26 11.92
C SER A 65 1.16 12.40 11.59
N ARG A 66 1.16 12.87 10.34
CA ARG A 66 0.38 14.03 9.86
C ARG A 66 -0.77 13.66 8.95
N HIS A 67 -0.49 12.87 7.91
CA HIS A 67 -1.51 12.40 6.97
C HIS A 67 -1.35 10.89 6.73
N VAL A 68 -2.25 10.10 7.28
CA VAL A 68 -2.19 8.63 7.19
C VAL A 68 -3.50 8.07 6.70
N LEU A 69 -3.44 7.14 5.77
CA LEU A 69 -4.55 6.23 5.46
C LEU A 69 -4.24 4.85 6.00
N VAL A 70 -5.05 4.34 6.92
CA VAL A 70 -5.00 2.92 7.33
C VAL A 70 -6.15 2.18 6.67
N VAL A 71 -5.83 1.16 5.85
CA VAL A 71 -6.79 0.56 4.91
C VAL A 71 -6.95 -0.94 5.10
N HIS A 72 -8.16 -1.44 4.86
CA HIS A 72 -8.48 -2.87 4.86
C HIS A 72 -9.55 -3.17 3.80
N GLY A 73 -9.21 -4.03 2.84
CA GLY A 73 -10.14 -4.49 1.81
C GLY A 73 -11.15 -5.49 2.37
N SER A 74 -12.40 -5.46 1.90
CA SER A 74 -13.46 -6.37 2.35
C SER A 74 -13.20 -7.86 2.05
N ASP A 75 -12.28 -8.13 1.13
CA ASP A 75 -11.77 -9.46 0.78
C ASP A 75 -10.63 -9.94 1.69
N GLY A 76 -10.26 -9.16 2.70
CA GLY A 76 -9.21 -9.48 3.67
C GLY A 76 -7.81 -9.03 3.26
N LEU A 77 -7.69 -8.32 2.13
CA LEU A 77 -6.42 -7.73 1.70
C LEU A 77 -6.00 -6.58 2.62
N ASP A 78 -4.68 -6.45 2.81
CA ASP A 78 -4.04 -5.34 3.50
C ASP A 78 -3.70 -4.20 2.53
N GLU A 79 -4.66 -3.86 1.67
CA GLU A 79 -4.57 -2.77 0.69
C GLU A 79 -5.97 -2.31 0.29
N ILE A 80 -6.06 -1.27 -0.55
CA ILE A 80 -7.35 -0.90 -1.15
C ILE A 80 -7.70 -1.93 -2.22
N THR A 81 -8.84 -2.59 -2.05
CA THR A 81 -9.27 -3.64 -2.98
C THR A 81 -10.08 -3.08 -4.15
N VAL A 82 -10.07 -3.83 -5.26
CA VAL A 82 -10.95 -3.61 -6.42
C VAL A 82 -12.10 -4.62 -6.49
N SER A 83 -12.24 -5.50 -5.48
CA SER A 83 -13.29 -6.52 -5.42
C SER A 83 -14.55 -6.11 -4.65
N GLY A 84 -14.49 -5.00 -3.91
CA GLY A 84 -15.58 -4.51 -3.08
C GLY A 84 -15.19 -3.30 -2.23
N CYS A 85 -15.81 -3.13 -1.07
CA CYS A 85 -15.53 -2.00 -0.19
C CYS A 85 -14.14 -2.07 0.44
N THR A 86 -13.53 -0.92 0.69
CA THR A 86 -12.35 -0.79 1.54
C THR A 86 -12.66 0.12 2.72
N ARG A 87 -12.43 -0.37 3.93
CA ARG A 87 -12.45 0.45 5.15
C ARG A 87 -11.20 1.30 5.23
N ILE A 88 -11.38 2.60 5.45
CA ILE A 88 -10.30 3.56 5.64
C ILE A 88 -10.47 4.24 7.00
N ALA A 89 -9.38 4.30 7.77
CA ALA A 89 -9.23 5.26 8.85
C ALA A 89 -8.17 6.29 8.45
N GLU A 90 -8.61 7.51 8.20
CA GLU A 90 -7.77 8.64 7.78
C GLU A 90 -7.42 9.50 8.99
N LEU A 91 -6.13 9.66 9.25
CA LEU A 91 -5.60 10.73 10.10
C LEU A 91 -5.23 11.90 9.20
N LYS A 92 -5.84 13.07 9.39
CA LYS A 92 -5.50 14.30 8.67
C LYS A 92 -5.85 15.51 9.52
N ASP A 93 -4.97 16.52 9.51
CA ASP A 93 -5.14 17.76 10.28
C ASP A 93 -5.44 17.51 11.78
N GLY A 94 -4.82 16.46 12.34
CA GLY A 94 -4.99 16.07 13.74
C GLY A 94 -6.32 15.38 14.07
N ALA A 95 -7.19 15.15 13.10
CA ALA A 95 -8.45 14.43 13.28
C ALA A 95 -8.38 13.04 12.64
N VAL A 96 -9.04 12.06 13.26
CA VAL A 96 -9.25 10.73 12.69
C VAL A 96 -10.68 10.63 12.20
N ARG A 97 -10.86 10.23 10.93
CA ARG A 97 -12.15 9.93 10.32
C ARG A 97 -12.14 8.52 9.76
N GLU A 98 -13.23 7.80 9.96
CA GLU A 98 -13.40 6.45 9.43
C GLU A 98 -14.52 6.46 8.38
N TYR A 99 -14.27 5.88 7.22
CA TYR A 99 -15.23 5.81 6.12
C TYR A 99 -14.91 4.60 5.22
N ASP A 100 -15.87 4.23 4.38
CA ASP A 100 -15.70 3.19 3.37
C ASP A 100 -15.60 3.85 1.99
N ILE A 101 -14.81 3.23 1.10
CA ILE A 101 -14.78 3.56 -0.32
C ILE A 101 -15.09 2.32 -1.17
N HIS A 102 -15.63 2.52 -2.35
CA HIS A 102 -15.93 1.50 -3.34
C HIS A 102 -15.29 1.82 -4.70
N PRO A 103 -14.80 0.83 -5.47
CA PRO A 103 -14.16 1.06 -6.78
C PRO A 103 -15.02 1.88 -7.76
N GLU A 104 -16.35 1.69 -7.70
CA GLU A 104 -17.31 2.39 -8.57
C GLU A 104 -17.32 3.91 -8.36
N GLU A 105 -17.01 4.40 -7.15
CA GLU A 105 -16.88 5.84 -6.87
C GLU A 105 -15.78 6.51 -7.70
N PHE A 106 -14.84 5.70 -8.20
CA PHE A 106 -13.71 6.13 -9.02
C PHE A 106 -13.87 5.75 -10.50
N GLY A 107 -15.05 5.26 -10.90
CA GLY A 107 -15.31 4.78 -12.25
C GLY A 107 -14.48 3.55 -12.64
N LEU A 108 -14.07 2.75 -11.65
CA LEU A 108 -13.42 1.47 -11.86
C LEU A 108 -14.46 0.34 -11.79
N PRO A 109 -14.34 -0.69 -12.65
CA PRO A 109 -15.17 -1.88 -12.51
C PRO A 109 -14.83 -2.63 -11.22
N VAL A 110 -15.82 -3.33 -10.68
CA VAL A 110 -15.61 -4.27 -9.57
C VAL A 110 -15.15 -5.60 -10.12
N TYR A 111 -14.15 -6.20 -9.47
CA TYR A 111 -13.61 -7.53 -9.80
C TYR A 111 -13.94 -8.53 -8.68
N PRO A 112 -15.08 -9.24 -8.74
CA PRO A 112 -15.49 -10.16 -7.66
C PRO A 112 -14.51 -11.31 -7.43
N ASP A 113 -13.76 -11.69 -8.47
CA ASP A 113 -12.70 -12.69 -8.40
C ASP A 113 -11.35 -12.05 -8.72
N LEU A 114 -10.42 -12.15 -7.77
CA LEU A 114 -9.03 -11.71 -7.90
C LEU A 114 -8.10 -12.83 -8.35
N GLY A 115 -8.63 -13.94 -8.86
CA GLY A 115 -7.85 -15.05 -9.42
C GLY A 115 -6.85 -14.62 -10.49
N SER A 116 -7.16 -13.57 -11.26
CA SER A 116 -6.25 -12.99 -12.26
C SER A 116 -5.01 -12.30 -11.67
N LEU A 117 -5.02 -11.98 -10.37
CA LEU A 117 -3.87 -11.43 -9.64
C LEU A 117 -2.95 -12.52 -9.07
N LYS A 118 -3.41 -13.78 -9.04
CA LYS A 118 -2.61 -14.89 -8.50
C LYS A 118 -1.54 -15.28 -9.51
N VAL A 119 -0.34 -15.50 -8.99
CA VAL A 119 0.84 -15.95 -9.74
C VAL A 119 1.50 -17.10 -9.00
N ASP A 120 2.06 -18.05 -9.74
CA ASP A 120 2.63 -19.28 -9.18
C ASP A 120 4.08 -19.11 -8.72
N ASN A 121 4.79 -18.10 -9.24
CA ASN A 121 6.21 -17.90 -8.97
C ASN A 121 6.67 -16.45 -9.14
N ALA A 122 7.90 -16.18 -8.68
CA ALA A 122 8.52 -14.86 -8.72
C ALA A 122 8.70 -14.31 -10.15
N ALA A 123 8.95 -15.18 -11.15
CA ALA A 123 9.12 -14.73 -12.54
C ALA A 123 7.80 -14.23 -13.13
N GLN A 124 6.69 -14.92 -12.85
CA GLN A 124 5.34 -14.47 -13.23
C GLN A 124 4.95 -13.19 -12.50
N SER A 125 5.25 -13.07 -11.19
CA SER A 125 5.02 -11.83 -10.42
C SER A 125 5.74 -10.63 -11.04
N LEU A 126 7.03 -10.80 -11.36
CA LEU A 126 7.84 -9.77 -12.01
C LEU A 126 7.28 -9.41 -13.40
N ALA A 127 6.85 -10.40 -14.19
CA ALA A 127 6.26 -10.18 -15.50
C ALA A 127 4.96 -9.37 -15.40
N MET A 128 4.06 -9.72 -14.47
CA MET A 128 2.81 -9.01 -14.22
C MET A 128 3.06 -7.57 -13.77
N MET A 129 3.93 -7.36 -12.78
CA MET A 129 4.30 -6.03 -12.29
C MET A 129 4.86 -5.16 -13.43
N ASN A 130 5.79 -5.71 -14.22
CA ASN A 130 6.37 -4.95 -15.33
C ASN A 130 5.35 -4.65 -16.44
N ALA A 131 4.41 -5.57 -16.72
CA ALA A 131 3.33 -5.33 -17.67
C ALA A 131 2.43 -4.17 -17.21
N VAL A 132 2.13 -4.08 -15.90
CA VAL A 132 1.41 -2.93 -15.34
C VAL A 132 2.22 -1.65 -15.52
N LEU A 133 3.49 -1.63 -15.10
CA LEU A 133 4.33 -0.43 -15.16
C LEU A 133 4.58 0.08 -16.59
N ARG A 134 4.62 -0.80 -17.58
CA ARG A 134 4.72 -0.46 -19.00
C ARG A 134 3.38 -0.04 -19.64
N GLY A 135 2.28 -0.09 -18.89
CA GLY A 135 0.94 0.23 -19.38
C GLY A 135 0.33 -0.86 -20.29
N GLU A 136 0.92 -2.06 -20.32
CA GLU A 136 0.49 -3.19 -21.16
C GLU A 136 -0.59 -4.05 -20.49
N ALA A 137 -0.65 -4.04 -19.16
CA ALA A 137 -1.67 -4.77 -18.42
C ALA A 137 -3.01 -4.04 -18.43
N HIS A 138 -4.10 -4.81 -18.43
CA HIS A 138 -5.47 -4.34 -18.28
C HIS A 138 -6.18 -5.11 -17.17
N GLY A 139 -7.33 -4.61 -16.74
CA GLY A 139 -8.16 -5.28 -15.74
C GLY A 139 -7.64 -5.09 -14.31
N ALA A 140 -7.97 -6.05 -13.44
CA ALA A 140 -7.73 -5.96 -11.99
C ALA A 140 -6.29 -5.59 -11.63
N ALA A 141 -5.28 -6.13 -12.32
CA ALA A 141 -3.87 -5.88 -12.00
C ALA A 141 -3.47 -4.42 -12.21
N ARG A 142 -4.00 -3.78 -13.25
CA ARG A 142 -3.79 -2.35 -13.51
C ARG A 142 -4.58 -1.51 -12.51
N ASP A 143 -5.85 -1.83 -12.33
CA ASP A 143 -6.77 -0.99 -11.56
C ASP A 143 -6.46 -0.99 -10.06
N ILE A 144 -6.02 -2.14 -9.49
CA ILE A 144 -5.60 -2.23 -8.10
C ILE A 144 -4.34 -1.39 -7.82
N VAL A 145 -3.38 -1.40 -8.77
CA VAL A 145 -2.18 -0.56 -8.69
C VAL A 145 -2.53 0.92 -8.79
N LEU A 146 -3.41 1.29 -9.72
CA LEU A 146 -3.85 2.68 -9.88
C LEU A 146 -4.56 3.21 -8.63
N LEU A 147 -5.44 2.42 -8.03
CA LEU A 147 -6.21 2.82 -6.85
C LEU A 147 -5.33 2.96 -5.59
N ASN A 148 -4.40 2.03 -5.37
CA ASN A 148 -3.45 2.14 -4.26
C ASN A 148 -2.42 3.25 -4.49
N ALA A 149 -1.96 3.47 -5.73
CA ALA A 149 -1.11 4.61 -6.07
C ALA A 149 -1.82 5.95 -5.86
N ALA A 150 -3.12 6.02 -6.17
CA ALA A 150 -3.93 7.20 -5.90
C ALA A 150 -3.97 7.55 -4.40
N ALA A 151 -4.14 6.54 -3.55
CA ALA A 151 -4.10 6.70 -2.10
C ALA A 151 -2.72 7.11 -1.58
N CYS A 152 -1.63 6.55 -2.14
CA CYS A 152 -0.28 7.01 -1.85
C CYS A 152 -0.06 8.48 -2.21
N LEU A 153 -0.52 8.91 -3.39
CA LEU A 153 -0.40 10.31 -3.84
C LEU A 153 -1.23 11.26 -2.97
N TYR A 154 -2.44 10.84 -2.57
CA TYR A 154 -3.31 11.60 -1.68
C TYR A 154 -2.72 11.72 -0.26
N ALA A 155 -2.36 10.60 0.37
CA ALA A 155 -1.72 10.58 1.69
C ALA A 155 -0.40 11.37 1.66
N GLY A 156 0.35 11.28 0.56
CA GLY A 156 1.57 12.05 0.31
C GLY A 156 1.37 13.55 0.08
N ASN A 157 0.13 14.07 0.13
CA ASN A 157 -0.23 15.47 -0.18
C ASN A 157 0.17 15.92 -1.60
N VAL A 158 0.37 14.98 -2.52
CA VAL A 158 0.65 15.28 -3.94
C VAL A 158 -0.65 15.57 -4.69
N ALA A 159 -1.74 14.92 -4.29
CA ALA A 159 -3.09 15.13 -4.79
C ALA A 159 -4.02 15.59 -3.65
N GLY A 160 -4.98 16.47 -3.94
CA GLY A 160 -5.94 17.00 -2.97
C GLY A 160 -7.10 16.05 -2.67
N SER A 161 -7.29 15.00 -3.48
CA SER A 161 -8.30 13.95 -3.28
C SER A 161 -7.84 12.62 -3.86
N LEU A 162 -8.52 11.52 -3.49
CA LEU A 162 -8.30 10.20 -4.10
C LEU A 162 -8.61 10.20 -5.61
N ALA A 163 -9.65 10.91 -6.05
CA ALA A 163 -9.99 11.01 -7.48
C ALA A 163 -8.90 11.74 -8.28
N GLU A 164 -8.36 12.84 -7.74
CA GLU A 164 -7.20 13.51 -8.36
C GLU A 164 -5.95 12.62 -8.33
N GLY A 165 -5.74 11.89 -7.23
CA GLY A 165 -4.68 10.89 -7.12
C GLY A 165 -4.78 9.82 -8.21
N LEU A 166 -5.98 9.36 -8.52
CA LEU A 166 -6.22 8.36 -9.56
C LEU A 166 -5.92 8.92 -10.95
N ALA A 167 -6.33 10.17 -11.24
CA ALA A 167 -6.01 10.82 -12.50
C ALA A 167 -4.48 10.95 -12.70
N ARG A 168 -3.75 11.36 -11.65
CA ARG A 168 -2.28 11.45 -11.68
C ARG A 168 -1.60 10.08 -11.78
N ALA A 169 -2.12 9.07 -11.08
CA ALA A 169 -1.60 7.70 -11.18
C ALA A 169 -1.75 7.15 -12.61
N ARG A 170 -2.91 7.39 -13.25
CA ARG A 170 -3.15 7.04 -14.66
C ARG A 170 -2.17 7.76 -15.58
N GLU A 171 -2.01 9.07 -15.43
CA GLU A 171 -1.05 9.84 -16.23
C GLU A 171 0.38 9.31 -16.07
N ALA A 172 0.83 9.03 -14.85
CA ALA A 172 2.16 8.51 -14.58
C ALA A 172 2.39 7.11 -15.20
N LEU A 173 1.37 6.26 -15.19
CA LEU A 173 1.42 4.92 -15.78
C LEU A 173 1.42 5.01 -17.33
N ASP A 174 0.43 5.70 -17.89
CA ASP A 174 0.16 5.73 -19.33
C ASP A 174 1.21 6.55 -20.11
N SER A 175 1.83 7.54 -19.47
CA SER A 175 2.95 8.28 -20.07
C SER A 175 4.28 7.51 -20.04
N GLY A 176 4.33 6.34 -19.41
CA GLY A 176 5.56 5.55 -19.23
C GLY A 176 6.52 6.09 -18.16
N LYS A 177 6.16 7.17 -17.44
CA LYS A 177 6.96 7.73 -16.34
C LYS A 177 7.20 6.71 -15.23
N ALA A 178 6.20 5.87 -14.93
CA ALA A 178 6.31 4.80 -13.93
C ALA A 178 7.41 3.79 -14.30
N ALA A 179 7.38 3.25 -15.52
CA ALA A 179 8.42 2.36 -16.04
C ALA A 179 9.80 3.03 -16.07
N ALA A 180 9.88 4.28 -16.53
CA ALA A 180 11.15 5.02 -16.54
C ALA A 180 11.74 5.17 -15.13
N LYS A 181 10.90 5.45 -14.12
CA LYS A 181 11.35 5.58 -12.73
C LYS A 181 11.86 4.27 -12.15
N GLN A 182 11.30 3.12 -12.54
CA GLN A 182 11.81 1.81 -12.17
C GLN A 182 13.24 1.61 -12.70
N THR A 183 13.47 1.89 -13.99
CA THR A 183 14.79 1.78 -14.62
C THR A 183 15.83 2.67 -13.94
N GLU A 184 15.47 3.93 -13.66
CA GLU A 184 16.32 4.86 -12.93
C GLU A 184 16.68 4.35 -11.53
N PHE A 185 15.69 3.80 -10.81
CA PHE A 185 15.92 3.25 -9.47
C PHE A 185 16.86 2.04 -9.49
N VAL A 186 16.70 1.13 -10.46
CA VAL A 186 17.59 -0.02 -10.64
C VAL A 186 19.02 0.44 -10.92
N ALA A 187 19.20 1.36 -11.87
CA ALA A 187 20.52 1.89 -12.20
C ALA A 187 21.19 2.54 -10.98
N GLN A 188 20.45 3.33 -10.20
CA GLN A 188 20.96 3.94 -8.98
C GLN A 188 21.38 2.91 -7.92
N SER A 189 20.63 1.82 -7.77
CA SER A 189 20.92 0.77 -6.78
C SER A 189 22.15 -0.09 -7.11
N GLN A 190 22.60 -0.07 -8.36
CA GLN A 190 23.78 -0.79 -8.84
C GLN A 190 25.02 0.11 -8.88
N ALA A 191 24.84 1.42 -8.84
CA ALA A 191 25.92 2.41 -8.86
C ALA A 191 26.56 2.63 -7.47
N GLY A 192 26.01 2.06 -6.40
CA GLY A 192 26.53 2.09 -5.03
C GLY A 192 26.80 0.70 -4.51
#